data_AF-A0A498HXT0-F1
#
_entry.id   AF-A0A498HXT0-F1
#
_cell.length_a   1.000
_cell.length_b   1.000
_cell.length_c   1.000
_cell.angle_alpha   90.00
_cell.angle_beta   90.00
_cell.angle_gamma   90.00
#
_symmetry.space_group_name_H-M   'P 1'
#
loop_
_entity.id
_entity.type
_entity.pdbx_description
1 polymer ?
#
loop_
_entity_poly.entity_id
_entity_poly.type
_entity_poly.pdbx_seq_one_letter_code
_entity_poly.pdbx_strand_id
1 'polypeptide(L)'
;MNMLTFYSCVPRSSATNLNPSRAPSTHCNHHCPPLNPRSITTVKSTPQWSPHTHITCSPPLQKLPRVRSANVSSLLFTKEAPRNLDPIRFPISASLVRCMHTFQSLTSSSHSLLPPIPRKPNNPNLRSPIASNRTFALKFPVQVCVGYRIVMDRLEAPARLMIVSDLDHTMVDHHDTENLSLLRFNSLWEANYRHDSLLVFSTGRSPTLYKELRKEKPMLTPDITIMSVGTEITYGNTMVPDDGWVEVLNKKWDRNIVKEEASKFSELKLQAETEQRPHKVSFYVEKAKAQEVTKALSEVFVKRRLDVKIIYSGGMDLDILPQGAGKGQALAYLLKKFKSEGRPPVNTLVCGDSGNDAELFSIPEVYGVMVSNAQEELLHWHAENAKGNTRIIHATERCAAGIIQAIGHFKLGPSLPPRDIADFSDYKLENPNPGHELVKFFLFYEKWRRAEVENSEIYLASLKADCSPSGTFVHPSGVEHSLSDSINALRNCYGDKQGKQFRVWVDGVLATHVGSNTWLVKFDKWELSGRTQCTRLPLYAGSGRGECRLALPPFMERLLPSLEPETYRSWAKALAIAPSEERYATKGTAVISSKIIGFQGSGVSVGFTWIRVHQTWYKGYEAKDDSTWFF
;
A
#
# COMPACT_ATOMS: atom_id res chain seq x y z
N MET A 1 34.50 1.17 -37.54
CA MET A 1 35.58 0.64 -38.40
C MET A 1 36.89 1.08 -37.77
N ASN A 2 37.88 0.19 -37.65
CA ASN A 2 39.15 0.31 -36.91
C ASN A 2 38.98 0.43 -35.37
N MET A 3 39.34 -0.56 -34.53
CA MET A 3 40.65 -1.19 -34.24
C MET A 3 41.65 -0.24 -33.56
N LEU A 4 42.52 -0.64 -32.62
CA LEU A 4 42.72 -1.77 -31.68
C LEU A 4 44.21 -1.65 -31.29
N THR A 5 44.60 -1.71 -30.02
CA THR A 5 45.93 -2.24 -29.65
C THR A 5 45.96 -2.76 -28.22
N PHE A 6 46.72 -3.84 -28.01
CA PHE A 6 46.88 -4.63 -26.79
C PHE A 6 48.38 -4.80 -26.55
N TYR A 7 48.85 -4.79 -25.29
CA TYR A 7 50.06 -5.45 -24.76
C TYR A 7 50.02 -5.29 -23.23
N SER A 8 50.54 -6.12 -22.33
CA SER A 8 50.59 -7.58 -22.09
C SER A 8 51.66 -7.81 -20.99
N CYS A 9 51.53 -8.90 -20.22
CA CYS A 9 52.59 -9.57 -19.44
C CYS A 9 52.90 -9.15 -17.98
N VAL A 10 53.32 -10.18 -17.25
CA VAL A 10 53.48 -10.42 -15.80
C VAL A 10 54.73 -11.32 -15.69
N PRO A 11 55.68 -11.18 -14.72
CA PRO A 11 55.66 -12.08 -13.54
C PRO A 11 56.38 -11.67 -12.22
N ARG A 12 55.72 -12.07 -11.10
CA ARG A 12 56.18 -12.69 -9.81
C ARG A 12 57.49 -12.32 -9.07
N SER A 13 57.41 -12.56 -7.73
CA SER A 13 58.47 -12.83 -6.71
C SER A 13 59.16 -11.62 -6.06
N SER A 14 59.59 -11.61 -4.79
CA SER A 14 59.42 -12.55 -3.64
C SER A 14 59.59 -11.82 -2.28
N ALA A 15 59.30 -12.52 -1.17
CA ALA A 15 59.24 -11.99 0.21
C ALA A 15 60.58 -11.64 0.89
N THR A 16 60.53 -10.85 1.98
CA THR A 16 61.08 -11.22 3.31
C THR A 16 60.59 -10.34 4.49
N ASN A 17 60.63 -10.94 5.69
CA ASN A 17 60.14 -10.43 6.99
C ASN A 17 60.94 -9.26 7.59
N LEU A 18 60.35 -8.56 8.59
CA LEU A 18 60.86 -8.56 9.98
C LEU A 18 59.87 -7.93 10.99
N ASN A 19 59.81 -8.53 12.19
CA ASN A 19 59.11 -8.16 13.43
C ASN A 19 60.18 -8.36 14.56
N PRO A 20 60.13 -7.80 15.81
CA PRO A 20 59.12 -8.26 16.81
C PRO A 20 58.82 -7.37 18.07
N SER A 21 57.83 -7.83 18.86
CA SER A 21 57.70 -7.74 20.36
C SER A 21 57.36 -6.39 21.03
N ARG A 22 56.47 -6.29 22.03
CA ARG A 22 56.31 -7.09 23.28
C ARG A 22 54.88 -7.06 23.86
N ALA A 23 54.55 -8.04 24.71
CA ALA A 23 53.44 -8.03 25.68
C ALA A 23 53.93 -7.68 27.10
N PRO A 24 53.05 -7.60 28.13
CA PRO A 24 52.91 -8.76 29.03
C PRO A 24 51.47 -9.04 29.55
N SER A 25 51.35 -10.00 30.48
CA SER A 25 50.16 -10.83 30.75
C SER A 25 49.83 -11.03 32.25
N THR A 26 48.56 -11.38 32.56
CA THR A 26 48.08 -12.19 33.73
C THR A 26 46.67 -12.72 33.37
N HIS A 27 46.37 -14.03 33.24
CA HIS A 27 46.12 -15.07 34.27
C HIS A 27 45.07 -14.67 35.34
N CYS A 28 44.04 -15.44 35.74
CA CYS A 28 43.76 -16.91 35.83
C CYS A 28 42.22 -17.11 36.08
N ASN A 29 41.55 -18.29 36.17
CA ASN A 29 41.66 -19.67 35.63
C ASN A 29 40.36 -20.48 35.96
N HIS A 30 40.27 -21.76 35.52
CA HIS A 30 39.28 -22.81 35.92
C HIS A 30 37.85 -22.77 35.28
N HIS A 31 37.19 -23.89 34.95
CA HIS A 31 37.65 -25.29 34.74
C HIS A 31 36.65 -26.09 33.90
N CYS A 32 37.14 -26.92 32.97
CA CYS A 32 36.46 -28.12 32.46
C CYS A 32 37.38 -29.34 32.62
N PRO A 33 36.84 -30.55 32.89
CA PRO A 33 37.51 -31.82 32.63
C PRO A 33 36.73 -32.74 31.64
N PRO A 34 37.35 -33.80 31.07
CA PRO A 34 37.03 -34.21 29.69
C PRO A 34 36.79 -35.71 29.40
N LEU A 35 36.34 -35.99 28.16
CA LEU A 35 36.66 -37.12 27.24
C LEU A 35 36.68 -38.59 27.75
N ASN A 36 35.96 -39.50 27.04
CA ASN A 36 36.63 -40.41 26.08
C ASN A 36 35.65 -41.18 25.13
N PRO A 37 36.11 -41.67 23.93
CA PRO A 37 35.26 -42.31 22.92
C PRO A 37 35.57 -43.81 22.62
N ARG A 38 34.63 -44.50 21.96
CA ARG A 38 34.77 -45.76 21.18
C ARG A 38 33.62 -45.85 20.16
N SER A 39 33.70 -46.48 18.98
CA SER A 39 34.83 -47.01 18.21
C SER A 39 34.46 -47.23 16.73
N ILE A 40 35.46 -47.08 15.87
CA ILE A 40 35.49 -47.24 14.39
C ILE A 40 34.97 -48.61 13.88
N THR A 41 34.26 -48.59 12.74
CA THR A 41 34.46 -49.62 11.68
C THR A 41 34.42 -48.99 10.28
N THR A 42 35.53 -49.04 9.56
CA THR A 42 35.65 -48.61 8.14
C THR A 42 35.52 -49.78 7.18
N VAL A 43 34.84 -49.59 6.05
CA VAL A 43 35.15 -50.31 4.79
C VAL A 43 35.14 -49.31 3.62
N LYS A 44 36.17 -49.40 2.77
CA LYS A 44 36.33 -48.63 1.53
C LYS A 44 35.82 -49.47 0.34
N SER A 45 35.18 -48.86 -0.66
CA SER A 45 35.49 -49.09 -2.10
C SER A 45 34.59 -48.33 -3.08
N THR A 46 35.20 -47.43 -3.86
CA THR A 46 34.99 -47.26 -5.31
C THR A 46 36.22 -47.89 -6.00
N PRO A 47 36.20 -48.39 -7.27
CA PRO A 47 35.69 -47.66 -8.46
C PRO A 47 35.18 -48.53 -9.66
N GLN A 48 35.05 -47.88 -10.84
CA GLN A 48 35.09 -48.40 -12.24
C GLN A 48 33.82 -49.09 -12.84
N TRP A 49 33.23 -48.50 -13.90
CA TRP A 49 33.34 -48.79 -15.37
C TRP A 49 32.48 -50.00 -15.81
N SER A 50 31.46 -49.86 -16.70
CA SER A 50 31.50 -49.77 -18.20
C SER A 50 32.04 -51.06 -18.88
N PRO A 51 31.63 -51.48 -20.12
CA PRO A 51 30.96 -50.78 -21.24
C PRO A 51 29.69 -51.57 -21.78
N HIS A 52 29.00 -51.32 -22.92
CA HIS A 52 29.42 -51.38 -24.34
C HIS A 52 28.29 -51.00 -25.36
N THR A 53 28.64 -50.24 -26.44
CA THR A 53 28.25 -50.38 -27.89
C THR A 53 26.77 -50.53 -28.35
N HIS A 54 26.28 -50.08 -29.53
CA HIS A 54 26.73 -49.20 -30.64
C HIS A 54 25.56 -48.99 -31.66
N ILE A 55 25.67 -47.99 -32.56
CA ILE A 55 25.31 -48.03 -34.02
C ILE A 55 23.85 -47.74 -34.55
N THR A 56 23.79 -46.70 -35.41
CA THR A 56 22.95 -46.38 -36.62
C THR A 56 21.42 -46.09 -36.64
N CYS A 57 21.11 -44.88 -37.14
CA CYS A 57 20.28 -44.49 -38.32
C CYS A 57 18.98 -45.24 -38.76
N SER A 58 17.88 -44.47 -38.91
CA SER A 58 16.83 -44.35 -39.98
C SER A 58 16.51 -45.50 -40.97
N PRO A 59 15.32 -45.53 -41.65
CA PRO A 59 13.97 -44.94 -41.43
C PRO A 59 12.86 -46.06 -41.52
N PRO A 60 11.84 -46.16 -42.44
CA PRO A 60 10.88 -45.22 -43.07
C PRO A 60 9.36 -45.66 -43.15
N LEU A 61 8.47 -44.70 -43.49
CA LEU A 61 7.25 -44.80 -44.37
C LEU A 61 6.05 -45.76 -44.09
N GLN A 62 4.81 -45.20 -44.15
CA GLN A 62 3.74 -45.45 -45.19
C GLN A 62 2.42 -44.68 -44.85
N LYS A 63 1.83 -43.84 -45.74
CA LYS A 63 0.77 -44.12 -46.77
C LYS A 63 -0.57 -44.58 -46.15
N LEU A 64 -1.78 -43.99 -46.34
CA LEU A 64 -2.56 -43.47 -47.51
C LEU A 64 -3.89 -42.83 -46.96
N PRO A 65 -4.90 -42.34 -47.74
CA PRO A 65 -5.01 -42.03 -49.19
C PRO A 65 -5.52 -40.59 -49.53
N ARG A 66 -5.68 -40.30 -50.83
CA ARG A 66 -6.29 -39.08 -51.43
C ARG A 66 -7.73 -39.33 -51.92
N VAL A 67 -8.60 -38.29 -51.91
CA VAL A 67 -9.57 -37.92 -52.98
C VAL A 67 -9.73 -36.39 -52.90
N ARG A 68 -9.29 -35.55 -53.87
CA ARG A 68 -9.98 -35.06 -55.09
C ARG A 68 -11.42 -34.52 -54.84
N SER A 69 -11.97 -33.45 -55.40
CA SER A 69 -11.52 -32.23 -56.12
C SER A 69 -12.77 -31.64 -56.83
N ALA A 70 -13.19 -30.41 -56.52
CA ALA A 70 -13.94 -29.50 -57.41
C ALA A 70 -14.02 -28.12 -56.70
N ASN A 71 -13.50 -26.99 -57.20
CA ASN A 71 -13.79 -26.20 -58.42
C ASN A 71 -15.08 -25.37 -58.37
N VAL A 72 -14.92 -24.06 -58.67
CA VAL A 72 -15.90 -23.13 -59.30
C VAL A 72 -17.09 -22.71 -58.40
N SER A 73 -17.51 -21.44 -58.32
CA SER A 73 -16.93 -20.14 -58.73
C SER A 73 -17.66 -18.96 -58.05
N SER A 74 -17.05 -17.78 -58.14
CA SER A 74 -17.61 -16.41 -58.02
C SER A 74 -19.14 -16.22 -57.88
N LEU A 75 -19.53 -15.31 -56.96
CA LEU A 75 -20.62 -14.37 -57.22
C LEU A 75 -20.39 -13.01 -56.53
N LEU A 76 -20.72 -11.95 -57.27
CA LEU A 76 -20.65 -10.52 -56.91
C LEU A 76 -22.00 -10.04 -56.34
N PHE A 77 -22.15 -8.71 -56.20
CA PHE A 77 -23.28 -7.92 -55.67
C PHE A 77 -23.28 -7.77 -54.13
N THR A 78 -22.90 -6.65 -53.51
CA THR A 78 -23.26 -5.20 -53.60
C THR A 78 -24.57 -4.80 -52.93
N LYS A 79 -24.48 -3.84 -51.99
CA LYS A 79 -25.56 -2.97 -51.43
C LYS A 79 -26.69 -3.74 -50.72
N GLU A 80 -27.30 -3.28 -49.64
CA GLU A 80 -27.80 -1.93 -49.32
C GLU A 80 -27.78 -1.63 -47.81
N ALA A 81 -28.04 -0.37 -47.47
CA ALA A 81 -28.35 0.07 -46.10
C ALA A 81 -29.84 0.44 -46.00
N PRO A 82 -30.52 0.20 -44.86
CA PRO A 82 -31.72 0.93 -44.49
C PRO A 82 -31.37 2.24 -43.78
N ARG A 83 -32.07 3.31 -44.13
CA ARG A 83 -32.04 4.62 -43.45
C ARG A 83 -33.21 4.75 -42.48
N ASN A 84 -33.07 5.70 -41.55
CA ASN A 84 -34.13 6.35 -40.78
C ASN A 84 -34.90 5.52 -39.73
N LEU A 85 -34.69 5.86 -38.45
CA LEU A 85 -35.78 6.10 -37.50
C LEU A 85 -35.41 7.33 -36.65
N ASP A 86 -36.34 8.27 -36.52
CA ASP A 86 -36.16 9.56 -35.82
C ASP A 86 -36.24 9.42 -34.27
N PRO A 87 -35.70 10.39 -33.51
CA PRO A 87 -35.48 10.24 -32.07
C PRO A 87 -36.77 10.42 -31.24
N ILE A 88 -37.09 9.40 -30.44
CA ILE A 88 -38.14 9.50 -29.40
C ILE A 88 -37.63 10.35 -28.23
N ARG A 89 -38.53 11.21 -27.72
CA ARG A 89 -38.22 12.30 -26.78
C ARG A 89 -38.93 12.08 -25.43
N PHE A 90 -38.20 12.37 -24.34
CA PHE A 90 -38.68 12.65 -22.97
C PHE A 90 -39.25 11.48 -22.12
N PRO A 91 -39.29 11.62 -20.77
CA PRO A 91 -38.91 12.78 -19.96
C PRO A 91 -37.71 12.59 -19.00
N ILE A 92 -37.00 13.69 -18.78
CA ILE A 92 -36.02 13.85 -17.69
C ILE A 92 -36.80 14.13 -16.39
N SER A 93 -36.50 13.41 -15.32
CA SER A 93 -37.07 13.71 -14.00
C SER A 93 -36.43 14.97 -13.41
N ALA A 94 -37.24 15.99 -13.16
CA ALA A 94 -36.82 17.22 -12.50
C ALA A 94 -36.99 17.08 -10.97
N SER A 95 -35.89 17.02 -10.22
CA SER A 95 -35.87 17.16 -8.76
C SER A 95 -34.49 17.58 -8.24
N LEU A 96 -34.01 18.75 -8.68
CA LEU A 96 -32.77 19.34 -8.16
C LEU A 96 -32.76 20.88 -8.22
N VAL A 97 -33.89 21.52 -7.86
CA VAL A 97 -33.97 22.98 -7.60
C VAL A 97 -34.87 23.24 -6.39
N ARG A 98 -34.38 22.95 -5.17
CA ARG A 98 -34.86 23.52 -3.89
C ARG A 98 -33.97 23.11 -2.70
N CYS A 99 -32.81 23.74 -2.55
CA CYS A 99 -32.09 23.75 -1.26
C CYS A 99 -31.10 24.91 -1.11
N MET A 100 -31.50 26.12 -1.52
CA MET A 100 -30.96 27.39 -1.01
C MET A 100 -32.15 28.32 -0.80
N HIS A 101 -32.11 29.14 0.27
CA HIS A 101 -33.22 29.89 0.89
C HIS A 101 -34.15 29.14 1.86
N THR A 102 -33.66 28.85 3.07
CA THR A 102 -34.42 29.12 4.31
C THR A 102 -33.46 29.47 5.47
N PHE A 103 -32.98 30.71 5.49
CA PHE A 103 -32.53 31.37 6.72
C PHE A 103 -33.55 32.49 7.02
N GLN A 104 -33.76 32.80 8.31
CA GLN A 104 -34.80 33.71 8.84
C GLN A 104 -36.23 33.14 8.95
N SER A 105 -36.48 32.38 10.01
CA SER A 105 -37.70 32.47 10.83
C SER A 105 -37.47 31.73 12.17
N LEU A 106 -38.34 31.93 13.16
CA LEU A 106 -38.37 31.26 14.48
C LEU A 106 -37.29 31.71 15.48
N THR A 107 -37.34 33.00 15.85
CA THR A 107 -37.18 33.40 17.25
C THR A 107 -38.55 33.36 17.95
N SER A 108 -38.55 33.22 19.29
CA SER A 108 -39.71 32.91 20.16
C SER A 108 -40.24 31.46 19.99
N SER A 109 -40.63 30.71 21.03
CA SER A 109 -40.80 31.04 22.45
C SER A 109 -40.81 29.78 23.34
N SER A 110 -40.11 29.79 24.50
CA SER A 110 -40.51 28.99 25.68
C SER A 110 -39.80 29.43 26.98
N HIS A 111 -40.60 29.51 28.05
CA HIS A 111 -40.23 29.85 29.44
C HIS A 111 -39.26 28.82 30.06
N SER A 112 -38.12 29.19 30.65
CA SER A 112 -37.86 29.85 31.95
C SER A 112 -38.10 28.98 33.20
N LEU A 113 -37.04 28.64 33.94
CA LEU A 113 -37.03 28.27 35.36
C LEU A 113 -35.63 28.47 35.98
N LEU A 114 -35.58 28.71 37.31
CA LEU A 114 -34.41 28.86 38.23
C LEU A 114 -33.98 30.31 38.62
N PRO A 115 -33.44 30.51 39.85
CA PRO A 115 -33.86 31.61 40.76
C PRO A 115 -32.89 32.81 40.86
N PRO A 116 -33.28 33.93 41.53
CA PRO A 116 -32.52 35.18 41.51
C PRO A 116 -31.42 35.28 42.58
N ILE A 117 -30.35 36.00 42.24
CA ILE A 117 -29.28 36.45 43.15
C ILE A 117 -29.32 38.00 43.17
N PRO A 118 -29.20 38.68 44.33
CA PRO A 118 -29.70 40.05 44.50
C PRO A 118 -28.76 41.15 43.98
N ARG A 119 -29.34 42.31 43.63
CA ARG A 119 -28.64 43.56 43.33
C ARG A 119 -28.71 44.54 44.51
N LYS A 120 -27.61 45.28 44.75
CA LYS A 120 -27.53 46.70 45.19
C LYS A 120 -26.04 47.08 45.45
N PRO A 121 -25.66 48.37 45.49
CA PRO A 121 -26.23 49.54 44.82
C PRO A 121 -25.17 50.41 44.07
N ASN A 122 -25.64 51.44 43.37
CA ASN A 122 -24.80 52.45 42.69
C ASN A 122 -24.02 53.34 43.68
N ASN A 123 -22.94 53.97 43.20
CA ASN A 123 -22.44 55.24 43.72
C ASN A 123 -22.08 56.19 42.54
N PRO A 124 -22.68 57.38 42.41
CA PRO A 124 -22.51 58.24 41.23
C PRO A 124 -21.52 59.41 41.44
N ASN A 125 -20.66 59.64 40.46
CA ASN A 125 -19.86 60.88 40.23
C ASN A 125 -19.17 60.76 38.85
N LEU A 126 -18.97 61.78 38.01
CA LEU A 126 -19.58 63.10 37.88
C LEU A 126 -19.22 63.68 36.48
N ARG A 127 -20.12 64.43 35.84
CA ARG A 127 -19.91 65.35 34.67
C ARG A 127 -19.50 64.77 33.29
N SER A 128 -20.28 65.17 32.29
CA SER A 128 -19.91 65.29 30.86
C SER A 128 -19.24 66.65 30.59
N PRO A 129 -18.67 66.91 29.38
CA PRO A 129 -19.51 67.34 28.25
C PRO A 129 -19.12 66.82 26.86
N ILE A 130 -20.17 66.56 26.06
CA ILE A 130 -20.34 66.82 24.61
C ILE A 130 -19.08 67.21 23.79
N ALA A 131 -18.69 66.35 22.82
CA ALA A 131 -18.30 66.80 21.46
C ALA A 131 -18.14 65.66 20.42
N SER A 132 -18.81 65.84 19.27
CA SER A 132 -18.47 65.32 17.92
C SER A 132 -18.57 63.81 17.60
N ASN A 133 -19.29 63.53 16.50
CA ASN A 133 -19.29 62.26 15.80
C ASN A 133 -17.90 61.87 15.31
N ARG A 134 -17.43 60.67 15.67
CA ARG A 134 -16.57 59.88 14.79
C ARG A 134 -17.08 58.44 14.73
N THR A 135 -17.59 58.07 13.56
CA THR A 135 -17.92 56.69 13.21
C THR A 135 -16.64 55.85 13.34
N PHE A 136 -16.55 55.04 14.39
CA PHE A 136 -15.50 54.03 14.48
C PHE A 136 -15.78 52.96 13.42
N ALA A 137 -15.21 53.15 12.24
CA ALA A 137 -15.05 52.08 11.29
C ALA A 137 -14.16 51.01 11.95
N LEU A 138 -14.79 49.95 12.45
CA LEU A 138 -14.12 48.71 12.80
C LEU A 138 -13.44 48.20 11.52
N LYS A 139 -12.18 48.56 11.35
CA LYS A 139 -11.26 47.88 10.44
C LYS A 139 -11.05 46.48 11.00
N PHE A 140 -11.98 45.59 10.67
CA PHE A 140 -11.65 44.17 10.61
C PHE A 140 -10.40 44.07 9.72
N PRO A 141 -9.29 43.49 10.20
CA PRO A 141 -8.20 43.17 9.31
C PRO A 141 -8.77 42.21 8.28
N VAL A 142 -8.80 42.63 7.01
CA VAL A 142 -9.07 41.72 5.89
C VAL A 142 -7.93 40.72 5.93
N GLN A 143 -8.21 39.56 6.52
CA GLN A 143 -7.27 38.46 6.58
C GLN A 143 -7.13 37.95 5.16
N VAL A 144 -6.11 38.47 4.47
CA VAL A 144 -5.65 37.98 3.17
C VAL A 144 -5.54 36.47 3.31
N CYS A 145 -6.27 35.74 2.47
CA CYS A 145 -6.35 34.29 2.55
C CYS A 145 -4.96 33.69 2.33
N VAL A 146 -4.26 33.41 3.42
CA VAL A 146 -3.05 32.58 3.42
C VAL A 146 -3.47 31.22 2.88
N GLY A 147 -2.75 30.73 1.86
CA GLY A 147 -3.17 29.59 1.05
C GLY A 147 -3.49 28.34 1.86
N TYR A 148 -4.33 27.48 1.28
CA TYR A 148 -4.70 26.18 1.84
C TYR A 148 -3.48 25.46 2.43
N ARG A 149 -3.44 25.33 3.75
CA ARG A 149 -2.41 24.55 4.46
C ARG A 149 -2.75 23.08 4.22
N ILE A 150 -2.16 22.47 3.19
CA ILE A 150 -2.60 21.16 2.72
C ILE A 150 -2.19 20.06 3.72
N VAL A 151 -3.15 19.63 4.54
CA VAL A 151 -3.31 18.27 5.10
C VAL A 151 -2.01 17.59 5.54
N MET A 152 -1.22 18.30 6.35
CA MET A 152 -0.03 17.77 7.05
C MET A 152 -0.09 18.04 8.57
N ASP A 153 -1.27 18.37 9.09
CA ASP A 153 -1.50 18.74 10.50
C ASP A 153 -1.34 17.56 11.49
N ARG A 154 -1.02 16.35 11.01
CA ARG A 154 -0.71 15.20 11.89
C ARG A 154 0.66 15.34 12.56
N LEU A 155 1.63 15.98 11.91
CA LEU A 155 3.01 16.10 12.41
C LEU A 155 3.34 17.56 12.72
N GLU A 156 3.63 17.83 13.99
CA GLU A 156 4.10 19.14 14.45
C GLU A 156 5.61 19.32 14.27
N ALA A 157 6.36 18.21 14.32
CA ALA A 157 7.81 18.11 14.16
C ALA A 157 8.17 17.48 12.78
N PRO A 158 9.44 17.56 12.34
CA PRO A 158 9.89 16.85 11.15
C PRO A 158 9.73 15.33 11.31
N ALA A 159 9.31 14.64 10.24
CA ALA A 159 9.07 13.20 10.29
C ALA A 159 10.38 12.42 10.54
N ARG A 160 10.38 11.48 11.49
CA ARG A 160 11.56 10.65 11.82
C ARG A 160 12.00 9.78 10.63
N LEU A 161 11.02 9.22 9.94
CA LEU A 161 11.18 8.46 8.71
C LEU A 161 10.10 8.87 7.71
N MET A 162 10.44 8.95 6.43
CA MET A 162 9.49 8.96 5.32
C MET A 162 9.75 7.73 4.46
N ILE A 163 8.75 6.86 4.32
CA ILE A 163 8.80 5.72 3.38
C ILE A 163 8.10 6.13 2.09
N VAL A 164 8.77 5.99 0.96
CA VAL A 164 8.27 6.29 -0.38
C VAL A 164 8.31 5.01 -1.20
N SER A 165 7.19 4.30 -1.27
CA SER A 165 7.12 2.97 -1.87
C SER A 165 6.28 2.96 -3.14
N ASP A 166 6.75 2.30 -4.20
CA ASP A 166 5.82 1.81 -5.21
C ASP A 166 4.84 0.79 -4.61
N LEU A 167 3.72 0.56 -5.29
CA LEU A 167 2.67 -0.36 -4.89
C LEU A 167 2.79 -1.73 -5.53
N ASP A 168 2.84 -1.82 -6.85
CA ASP A 168 2.63 -3.06 -7.58
C ASP A 168 3.93 -3.87 -7.62
N HIS A 169 3.94 -5.08 -7.04
CA HIS A 169 5.15 -5.88 -6.83
C HIS A 169 6.21 -5.27 -5.88
N THR A 170 6.00 -4.06 -5.37
CA THR A 170 6.84 -3.45 -4.32
C THR A 170 6.18 -3.50 -2.93
N MET A 171 5.05 -2.82 -2.70
CA MET A 171 4.32 -2.91 -1.41
C MET A 171 3.33 -4.09 -1.43
N VAL A 172 2.66 -4.30 -2.56
CA VAL A 172 1.62 -5.30 -2.77
C VAL A 172 2.19 -6.45 -3.59
N ASP A 173 2.10 -7.67 -3.05
CA ASP A 173 2.29 -8.86 -3.87
C ASP A 173 0.95 -9.30 -4.45
N HIS A 174 0.88 -9.32 -5.79
CA HIS A 174 -0.30 -9.83 -6.51
C HIS A 174 -0.39 -11.35 -6.51
N HIS A 175 0.71 -12.04 -6.17
CA HIS A 175 0.75 -13.50 -6.04
C HIS A 175 0.46 -13.99 -4.61
N ASP A 176 0.43 -13.08 -3.62
CA ASP A 176 0.04 -13.39 -2.24
C ASP A 176 -1.47 -13.17 -2.06
N THR A 177 -2.21 -14.27 -1.98
CA THR A 177 -3.67 -14.25 -1.71
C THR A 177 -4.00 -13.97 -0.25
N GLU A 178 -3.08 -14.24 0.68
CA GLU A 178 -3.24 -14.00 2.12
C GLU A 178 -2.79 -12.59 2.53
N ASN A 179 -2.00 -11.93 1.67
CA ASN A 179 -1.42 -10.60 1.87
C ASN A 179 -0.55 -10.50 3.14
N LEU A 180 0.14 -11.59 3.51
CA LEU A 180 0.88 -11.71 4.76
C LEU A 180 1.97 -10.66 4.89
N SER A 181 2.79 -10.46 3.85
CA SER A 181 3.88 -9.46 3.91
C SER A 181 3.36 -8.02 4.03
N LEU A 182 2.23 -7.71 3.38
CA LEU A 182 1.55 -6.43 3.51
C LEU A 182 0.97 -6.27 4.92
N LEU A 183 0.28 -7.27 5.45
CA LEU A 183 -0.31 -7.25 6.80
C LEU A 183 0.74 -7.23 7.92
N ARG A 184 1.95 -7.77 7.67
CA ARG A 184 3.14 -7.59 8.53
C ARG A 184 3.58 -6.14 8.52
N PHE A 185 3.80 -5.54 7.34
CA PHE A 185 4.15 -4.12 7.21
C PHE A 185 3.11 -3.20 7.88
N ASN A 186 1.82 -3.44 7.66
CA ASN A 186 0.74 -2.67 8.28
C ASN A 186 0.87 -2.68 9.82
N SER A 187 1.05 -3.87 10.41
CA SER A 187 1.19 -4.00 11.87
C SER A 187 2.44 -3.29 12.40
N LEU A 188 3.54 -3.31 11.64
CA LEU A 188 4.78 -2.62 12.01
C LEU A 188 4.59 -1.10 11.96
N TRP A 189 3.97 -0.61 10.89
CA TRP A 189 3.77 0.81 10.63
C TRP A 189 2.85 1.46 11.66
N GLU A 190 1.63 0.93 11.84
CA GLU A 190 0.65 1.49 12.76
C GLU A 190 1.13 1.47 14.22
N ALA A 191 1.90 0.46 14.63
CA ALA A 191 2.42 0.35 15.99
C ALA A 191 3.62 1.28 16.27
N ASN A 192 4.56 1.41 15.33
CA ASN A 192 5.90 1.96 15.60
C ASN A 192 6.28 3.22 14.79
N TYR A 193 5.51 3.58 13.76
CA TYR A 193 5.87 4.65 12.81
C TYR A 193 4.74 5.66 12.58
N ARG A 194 3.48 5.24 12.60
CA ARG A 194 2.33 6.08 12.25
C ARG A 194 2.20 7.37 13.06
N HIS A 195 2.75 7.42 14.28
CA HIS A 195 2.70 8.59 15.14
C HIS A 195 3.73 9.69 14.77
N ASP A 196 4.89 9.34 14.19
CA ASP A 196 6.03 10.27 13.99
C ASP A 196 6.67 10.25 12.58
N SER A 197 6.19 9.36 11.70
CA SER A 197 6.78 9.07 10.39
C SER A 197 5.72 9.20 9.28
N LEU A 198 6.15 9.46 8.03
CA LEU A 198 5.27 9.68 6.86
C LEU A 198 5.24 8.47 5.93
N LEU A 199 4.05 8.06 5.49
CA LEU A 199 3.88 7.04 4.45
C LEU A 199 3.49 7.70 3.13
N VAL A 200 4.29 7.43 2.09
CA VAL A 200 4.06 7.90 0.72
C VAL A 200 3.98 6.70 -0.21
N PHE A 201 2.89 6.59 -0.95
CA PHE A 201 2.78 5.63 -2.05
C PHE A 201 3.07 6.33 -3.37
N SER A 202 3.91 5.72 -4.22
CA SER A 202 4.45 6.30 -5.45
C SER A 202 4.27 5.36 -6.63
N THR A 203 3.07 5.35 -7.21
CA THR A 203 2.61 4.31 -8.16
C THR A 203 2.50 4.81 -9.60
N GLY A 204 2.65 3.87 -10.55
CA GLY A 204 2.30 4.09 -11.95
C GLY A 204 0.78 4.18 -12.20
N ARG A 205 -0.04 3.61 -11.31
CA ARG A 205 -1.51 3.58 -11.40
C ARG A 205 -2.13 4.97 -11.46
N SER A 206 -3.19 5.10 -12.25
CA SER A 206 -4.11 6.23 -12.18
C SER A 206 -4.89 6.31 -10.84
N PRO A 207 -5.44 7.48 -10.47
CA PRO A 207 -6.24 7.63 -9.26
C PRO A 207 -7.46 6.69 -9.18
N THR A 208 -7.97 6.24 -10.33
CA THR A 208 -9.03 5.22 -10.42
C THR A 208 -8.50 3.84 -10.04
N LEU A 209 -7.46 3.36 -10.72
CA LEU A 209 -6.85 2.04 -10.46
C LEU A 209 -6.23 1.93 -9.05
N TYR A 210 -5.77 3.05 -8.47
CA TYR A 210 -5.34 3.10 -7.07
C TYR A 210 -6.50 2.92 -6.09
N LYS A 211 -7.65 3.57 -6.34
CA LYS A 211 -8.87 3.41 -5.52
C LYS A 211 -9.47 2.00 -5.63
N GLU A 212 -9.30 1.34 -6.77
CA GLU A 212 -9.67 -0.07 -6.96
C GLU A 212 -8.74 -0.98 -6.14
N LEU A 213 -7.41 -0.81 -6.24
CA LEU A 213 -6.45 -1.58 -5.44
C LEU A 213 -6.70 -1.45 -3.92
N ARG A 214 -7.10 -0.27 -3.43
CA ARG A 214 -7.47 -0.08 -2.00
C ARG A 214 -8.70 -0.89 -1.55
N LYS A 215 -9.61 -1.23 -2.47
CA LYS A 215 -10.78 -2.08 -2.20
C LYS A 215 -10.41 -3.56 -2.22
N GLU A 216 -9.51 -3.94 -3.13
CA GLU A 216 -9.04 -5.32 -3.33
C GLU A 216 -8.05 -5.77 -2.25
N LYS A 217 -7.14 -4.88 -1.83
CA LYS A 217 -6.02 -5.22 -0.94
C LYS A 217 -6.16 -4.52 0.42
N PRO A 218 -5.63 -5.11 1.51
CA PRO A 218 -5.64 -4.50 2.85
C PRO A 218 -4.54 -3.43 2.96
N MET A 219 -4.59 -2.39 2.12
CA MET A 219 -3.61 -1.29 2.15
C MET A 219 -3.98 -0.24 3.21
N LEU A 220 -2.98 0.27 3.92
CA LEU A 220 -3.11 1.44 4.78
C LEU A 220 -3.46 2.71 3.99
N THR A 221 -3.93 3.72 4.71
CA THR A 221 -4.09 5.09 4.25
C THR A 221 -2.72 5.80 4.31
N PRO A 222 -2.11 6.17 3.17
CA PRO A 222 -0.88 6.96 3.18
C PRO A 222 -1.16 8.41 3.57
N ASP A 223 -0.10 9.14 3.94
CA ASP A 223 -0.18 10.60 4.11
C ASP A 223 -0.15 11.32 2.75
N ILE A 224 0.60 10.77 1.77
CA ILE A 224 0.70 11.28 0.40
C ILE A 224 0.55 10.12 -0.60
N THR A 225 -0.18 10.34 -1.68
CA THR A 225 -0.16 9.45 -2.85
C THR A 225 0.36 10.21 -4.07
N ILE A 226 1.50 9.78 -4.59
CA ILE A 226 2.06 10.12 -5.89
C ILE A 226 1.54 9.07 -6.89
N MET A 227 0.90 9.50 -7.97
CA MET A 227 0.19 8.63 -8.91
C MET A 227 0.58 8.93 -10.36
N SER A 228 0.16 8.06 -11.27
CA SER A 228 0.35 8.22 -12.72
C SER A 228 1.80 8.56 -13.07
N VAL A 229 2.73 7.78 -12.49
CA VAL A 229 4.20 7.88 -12.68
C VAL A 229 4.74 9.26 -12.26
N GLY A 230 4.19 9.84 -11.19
CA GLY A 230 4.63 11.13 -10.66
C GLY A 230 4.00 12.36 -11.31
N THR A 231 2.93 12.20 -12.08
CA THR A 231 2.20 13.34 -12.67
C THR A 231 1.13 13.91 -11.76
N GLU A 232 0.69 13.17 -10.75
CA GLU A 232 -0.30 13.63 -9.77
C GLU A 232 0.24 13.42 -8.34
N ILE A 233 0.17 14.45 -7.50
CA ILE A 233 0.46 14.38 -6.07
C ILE A 233 -0.84 14.71 -5.34
N THR A 234 -1.22 13.88 -4.37
CA THR A 234 -2.43 14.07 -3.56
C THR A 234 -2.18 13.79 -2.08
N TYR A 235 -2.92 14.46 -1.21
CA TYR A 235 -2.73 14.39 0.25
C TYR A 235 -3.92 13.80 0.99
N GLY A 236 -3.60 12.95 1.98
CA GLY A 236 -4.55 12.33 2.90
C GLY A 236 -5.62 11.44 2.25
N ASN A 237 -6.54 10.93 3.06
CA ASN A 237 -7.58 10.01 2.60
C ASN A 237 -8.58 10.64 1.61
N THR A 238 -8.74 11.96 1.66
CA THR A 238 -9.56 12.74 0.71
C THR A 238 -8.88 12.95 -0.64
N MET A 239 -7.59 12.64 -0.76
CA MET A 239 -6.78 12.77 -1.98
C MET A 239 -6.84 14.18 -2.59
N VAL A 240 -6.62 15.20 -1.76
CA VAL A 240 -6.59 16.61 -2.21
C VAL A 240 -5.37 16.83 -3.12
N PRO A 241 -5.52 17.32 -4.36
CA PRO A 241 -4.39 17.56 -5.27
C PRO A 241 -3.38 18.60 -4.75
N ASP A 242 -2.13 18.50 -5.19
CA ASP A 242 -1.14 19.57 -5.07
C ASP A 242 -1.22 20.52 -6.28
N ASP A 243 -1.92 21.65 -6.12
CA ASP A 243 -2.02 22.67 -7.17
C ASP A 243 -0.64 23.26 -7.55
N GLY A 244 0.30 23.31 -6.61
CA GLY A 244 1.66 23.78 -6.86
C GLY A 244 2.45 22.82 -7.75
N TRP A 245 2.20 21.51 -7.66
CA TRP A 245 2.77 20.52 -8.57
C TRP A 245 2.16 20.62 -9.98
N VAL A 246 0.85 20.82 -10.07
CA VAL A 246 0.15 21.06 -11.35
C VAL A 246 0.78 22.24 -12.11
N GLU A 247 1.04 23.37 -11.43
CA GLU A 247 1.70 24.52 -12.04
C GLU A 247 3.19 24.32 -12.39
N VAL A 248 3.87 23.36 -11.75
CA VAL A 248 5.21 22.93 -12.19
C VAL A 248 5.10 22.14 -13.50
N LEU A 249 4.13 21.25 -13.62
CA LEU A 249 3.93 20.37 -14.78
C LEU A 249 3.32 21.06 -16.01
N ASN A 250 2.59 22.17 -15.83
CA ASN A 250 2.04 22.97 -16.92
C ASN A 250 3.13 23.63 -17.81
N LYS A 251 4.38 23.70 -17.36
CA LYS A 251 5.46 24.43 -18.04
C LYS A 251 5.89 23.70 -19.32
N LYS A 252 5.61 24.34 -20.47
CA LYS A 252 5.87 23.80 -21.83
C LYS A 252 5.27 22.42 -22.08
N TRP A 253 4.11 22.16 -21.49
CA TRP A 253 3.32 20.96 -21.71
C TRP A 253 2.04 21.29 -22.47
N ASP A 254 1.73 20.53 -23.52
CA ASP A 254 0.43 20.55 -24.19
C ASP A 254 0.04 19.12 -24.56
N ARG A 255 -0.90 18.56 -23.81
CA ARG A 255 -1.43 17.20 -24.01
C ARG A 255 -2.05 17.01 -25.40
N ASN A 256 -2.67 18.03 -25.97
CA ASN A 256 -3.35 17.92 -27.26
C ASN A 256 -2.31 17.81 -28.39
N ILE A 257 -1.24 18.60 -28.33
CA ILE A 257 -0.10 18.48 -29.25
C ILE A 257 0.59 17.12 -29.08
N VAL A 258 0.74 16.62 -27.85
CA VAL A 258 1.28 15.27 -27.60
C VAL A 258 0.43 14.19 -28.27
N LYS A 259 -0.89 14.22 -28.12
CA LYS A 259 -1.80 13.27 -28.78
C LYS A 259 -1.79 13.43 -30.31
N GLU A 260 -1.75 14.66 -30.82
CA GLU A 260 -1.69 14.96 -32.25
C GLU A 260 -0.45 14.32 -32.90
N GLU A 261 0.74 14.58 -32.36
CA GLU A 261 1.99 14.06 -32.93
C GLU A 261 2.14 12.54 -32.73
N ALA A 262 1.83 12.02 -31.54
CA ALA A 262 1.91 10.59 -31.27
C ALA A 262 0.96 9.77 -32.16
N SER A 263 -0.22 10.31 -32.53
CA SER A 263 -1.17 9.65 -33.44
C SER A 263 -0.64 9.41 -34.87
N LYS A 264 0.50 10.02 -35.24
CA LYS A 264 1.14 9.88 -36.56
C LYS A 264 2.04 8.64 -36.64
N PHE A 265 2.30 7.97 -35.51
CA PHE A 265 3.10 6.75 -35.42
C PHE A 265 2.18 5.52 -35.39
N SER A 266 2.32 4.63 -36.37
CA SER A 266 1.48 3.44 -36.49
C SER A 266 1.82 2.35 -35.46
N GLU A 267 3.01 2.42 -34.89
CA GLU A 267 3.54 1.54 -33.84
C GLU A 267 2.95 1.83 -32.45
N LEU A 268 2.29 2.98 -32.27
CA LEU A 268 1.71 3.41 -30.99
C LEU A 268 0.22 3.12 -30.93
N LYS A 269 -0.19 2.24 -30.00
CA LYS A 269 -1.59 1.99 -29.70
C LYS A 269 -1.98 2.68 -28.39
N LEU A 270 -2.92 3.63 -28.43
CA LEU A 270 -3.38 4.33 -27.22
C LEU A 270 -3.89 3.34 -26.15
N GLN A 271 -3.51 3.55 -24.89
CA GLN A 271 -4.06 2.79 -23.75
C GLN A 271 -5.48 3.25 -23.39
N ALA A 272 -6.15 2.53 -22.48
CA ALA A 272 -7.49 2.88 -22.00
C ALA A 272 -7.56 4.30 -21.40
N GLU A 273 -8.73 4.94 -21.48
CA GLU A 273 -8.92 6.33 -21.02
C GLU A 273 -8.63 6.52 -19.51
N THR A 274 -8.72 5.45 -18.70
CA THR A 274 -8.31 5.46 -17.29
C THR A 274 -6.84 5.83 -17.08
N GLU A 275 -5.96 5.48 -18.03
CA GLU A 275 -4.53 5.80 -17.99
C GLU A 275 -4.19 7.15 -18.65
N GLN A 276 -5.14 7.76 -19.35
CA GLN A 276 -4.94 9.07 -19.96
C GLN A 276 -5.22 10.16 -18.92
N ARG A 277 -4.21 10.96 -18.55
CA ARG A 277 -4.32 12.03 -17.52
C ARG A 277 -4.02 13.41 -18.12
N PRO A 278 -4.26 14.52 -17.40
CA PRO A 278 -3.91 15.87 -17.89
C PRO A 278 -2.42 16.02 -18.26
N HIS A 279 -1.53 15.34 -17.53
CA HIS A 279 -0.07 15.36 -17.73
C HIS A 279 0.55 13.99 -18.07
N LYS A 280 -0.26 13.01 -18.49
CA LYS A 280 0.18 11.66 -18.93
C LYS A 280 -0.58 11.26 -20.20
N VAL A 281 0.14 10.85 -21.24
CA VAL A 281 -0.43 10.21 -22.42
C VAL A 281 0.23 8.85 -22.62
N SER A 282 -0.55 7.78 -22.49
CA SER A 282 -0.05 6.40 -22.45
C SER A 282 -0.35 5.63 -23.73
N PHE A 283 0.63 4.87 -24.21
CA PHE A 283 0.55 3.99 -25.36
C PHE A 283 1.12 2.61 -25.04
N TYR A 284 0.78 1.62 -25.88
CA TYR A 284 1.50 0.38 -26.02
C TYR A 284 2.41 0.46 -27.24
N VAL A 285 3.61 -0.09 -27.13
CA VAL A 285 4.60 -0.20 -28.22
C VAL A 285 5.35 -1.53 -28.10
N GLU A 286 5.69 -2.16 -29.22
CA GLU A 286 6.50 -3.38 -29.20
C GLU A 286 7.95 -3.10 -28.76
N LYS A 287 8.53 -3.97 -27.91
CA LYS A 287 9.91 -3.82 -27.40
C LYS A 287 10.96 -3.60 -28.49
N ALA A 288 10.80 -4.23 -29.65
CA ALA A 288 11.70 -4.08 -30.81
C ALA A 288 11.61 -2.70 -31.50
N LYS A 289 10.53 -1.94 -31.26
CA LYS A 289 10.25 -0.62 -31.86
C LYS A 289 10.35 0.54 -30.87
N ALA A 290 10.24 0.28 -29.57
CA ALA A 290 10.26 1.28 -28.50
C ALA A 290 11.41 2.31 -28.63
N GLN A 291 12.64 1.86 -28.89
CA GLN A 291 13.81 2.76 -28.99
C GLN A 291 13.77 3.69 -30.21
N GLU A 292 13.34 3.18 -31.36
CA GLU A 292 13.22 3.93 -32.62
C GLU A 292 12.13 5.01 -32.50
N VAL A 293 10.94 4.60 -32.03
CA VAL A 293 9.78 5.47 -31.83
C VAL A 293 10.06 6.55 -30.79
N THR A 294 10.66 6.20 -29.65
CA THR A 294 11.02 7.15 -28.58
C THR A 294 11.96 8.24 -29.09
N LYS A 295 12.97 7.88 -29.89
CA LYS A 295 13.89 8.86 -30.49
C LYS A 295 13.16 9.80 -31.44
N ALA A 296 12.36 9.26 -32.36
CA ALA A 296 11.64 10.05 -33.35
C ALA A 296 10.61 11.01 -32.70
N LEU A 297 9.85 10.54 -31.71
CA LEU A 297 8.96 11.37 -30.90
C LEU A 297 9.69 12.53 -30.23
N SER A 298 10.84 12.25 -29.60
CA SER A 298 11.64 13.27 -28.90
C SER A 298 12.05 14.41 -29.85
N GLU A 299 12.50 14.08 -31.07
CA GLU A 299 12.84 15.08 -32.09
C GLU A 299 11.63 15.90 -32.58
N VAL A 300 10.44 15.31 -32.63
CA VAL A 300 9.19 16.00 -32.99
C VAL A 300 8.75 16.96 -31.89
N PHE A 301 8.79 16.54 -30.63
CA PHE A 301 8.35 17.38 -29.51
C PHE A 301 9.24 18.60 -29.28
N VAL A 302 10.56 18.46 -29.46
CA VAL A 302 11.49 19.59 -29.46
C VAL A 302 11.13 20.61 -30.56
N LYS A 303 10.78 20.16 -31.77
CA LYS A 303 10.33 21.05 -32.87
C LYS A 303 9.01 21.76 -32.54
N ARG A 304 8.09 21.09 -31.84
CA ARG A 304 6.83 21.66 -31.31
C ARG A 304 7.01 22.51 -30.04
N ARG A 305 8.26 22.70 -29.56
CA ARG A 305 8.62 23.47 -28.34
C ARG A 305 8.05 22.91 -27.03
N LEU A 306 7.82 21.60 -26.98
CA LEU A 306 7.44 20.91 -25.75
C LEU A 306 8.67 20.32 -25.06
N ASP A 307 8.72 20.45 -23.73
CA ASP A 307 9.72 19.75 -22.92
C ASP A 307 9.05 18.50 -22.34
N VAL A 308 9.29 17.33 -22.95
CA VAL A 308 8.66 16.05 -22.56
C VAL A 308 9.68 14.98 -22.16
N LYS A 309 9.30 14.16 -21.17
CA LYS A 309 9.94 12.90 -20.83
C LYS A 309 9.12 11.76 -21.43
N ILE A 310 9.81 10.78 -22.03
CA ILE A 310 9.20 9.54 -22.49
C ILE A 310 9.75 8.42 -21.60
N ILE A 311 8.86 7.69 -20.95
CA ILE A 311 9.18 6.53 -20.11
C ILE A 311 8.69 5.28 -20.83
N TYR A 312 9.54 4.26 -20.89
CA TYR A 312 9.17 2.93 -21.37
C TYR A 312 9.37 1.92 -20.25
N SER A 313 8.37 1.07 -19.98
CA SER A 313 8.37 0.14 -18.84
C SER A 313 7.55 -1.12 -19.10
N GLY A 314 7.76 -2.15 -18.29
CA GLY A 314 6.94 -3.38 -18.32
C GLY A 314 7.04 -4.17 -19.62
N GLY A 315 8.05 -3.89 -20.45
CA GLY A 315 8.24 -4.52 -21.75
C GLY A 315 7.22 -4.17 -22.85
N MET A 316 6.31 -3.22 -22.61
CA MET A 316 5.31 -2.78 -23.62
C MET A 316 4.69 -1.39 -23.42
N ASP A 317 4.76 -0.79 -22.23
CA ASP A 317 4.12 0.48 -21.94
C ASP A 317 5.03 1.66 -22.31
N LEU A 318 4.48 2.69 -22.95
CA LEU A 318 5.17 3.94 -23.26
C LEU A 318 4.33 5.14 -22.80
N ASP A 319 4.86 5.88 -21.84
CA ASP A 319 4.25 7.05 -21.22
C ASP A 319 4.95 8.33 -21.66
N ILE A 320 4.19 9.29 -22.20
CA ILE A 320 4.68 10.63 -22.54
C ILE A 320 4.18 11.61 -21.47
N LEU A 321 5.12 12.25 -20.78
CA LEU A 321 4.92 13.13 -19.62
C LEU A 321 5.64 14.48 -19.84
N PRO A 322 5.37 15.54 -19.05
CA PRO A 322 6.25 16.70 -18.96
C PRO A 322 7.68 16.30 -18.54
N GLN A 323 8.71 17.00 -19.02
CA GLN A 323 10.11 16.70 -18.68
C GLN A 323 10.39 16.73 -17.16
N GLY A 324 9.68 17.59 -16.43
CA GLY A 324 9.75 17.71 -14.98
C GLY A 324 8.92 16.69 -14.19
N ALA A 325 8.20 15.78 -14.85
CA ALA A 325 7.46 14.69 -14.19
C ALA A 325 8.34 13.46 -13.92
N GLY A 326 7.77 12.44 -13.28
CA GLY A 326 8.47 11.22 -12.87
C GLY A 326 8.41 11.02 -11.35
N LYS A 327 8.46 9.77 -10.89
CA LYS A 327 8.42 9.43 -9.45
C LYS A 327 9.51 10.15 -8.66
N GLY A 328 10.74 10.19 -9.19
CA GLY A 328 11.86 10.90 -8.58
C GLY A 328 11.66 12.42 -8.52
N GLN A 329 11.16 13.03 -9.59
CA GLN A 329 10.92 14.49 -9.61
C GLN A 329 9.80 14.91 -8.66
N ALA A 330 8.73 14.11 -8.55
CA ALA A 330 7.66 14.32 -7.57
C ALA A 330 8.20 14.21 -6.13
N LEU A 331 9.07 13.24 -5.85
CA LEU A 331 9.76 13.13 -4.54
C LEU A 331 10.69 14.33 -4.28
N ALA A 332 11.48 14.76 -5.27
CA ALA A 332 12.35 15.93 -5.14
C ALA A 332 11.56 17.22 -4.85
N TYR A 333 10.39 17.37 -5.47
CA TYR A 333 9.45 18.46 -5.18
C TYR A 333 8.95 18.42 -3.73
N LEU A 334 8.50 17.25 -3.25
CA LEU A 334 8.03 17.08 -1.87
C LEU A 334 9.13 17.36 -0.83
N LEU A 335 10.33 16.81 -1.03
CA LEU A 335 11.49 17.06 -0.15
C LEU A 335 11.86 18.55 -0.11
N LYS A 336 11.82 19.24 -1.26
CA LYS A 336 12.03 20.68 -1.35
C LYS A 336 10.94 21.46 -0.62
N LYS A 337 9.67 21.04 -0.76
CA LYS A 337 8.52 21.65 -0.07
C LYS A 337 8.66 21.53 1.45
N PHE A 338 8.89 20.33 1.97
CA PHE A 338 9.15 20.10 3.41
C PHE A 338 10.35 20.89 3.93
N LYS A 339 11.43 21.00 3.14
CA LYS A 339 12.59 21.84 3.50
C LYS A 339 12.23 23.32 3.56
N SER A 340 11.40 23.82 2.65
CA SER A 340 10.92 25.22 2.67
C SER A 340 9.94 25.52 3.81
N GLU A 341 9.20 24.51 4.27
CA GLU A 341 8.32 24.58 5.44
C GLU A 341 9.07 24.39 6.78
N GLY A 342 10.40 24.21 6.73
CA GLY A 342 11.24 24.01 7.92
C GLY A 342 11.11 22.63 8.57
N ARG A 343 10.55 21.65 7.86
CA ARG A 343 10.23 20.30 8.37
C ARG A 343 10.76 19.16 7.47
N PRO A 344 12.01 19.18 6.97
CA PRO A 344 12.54 18.10 6.14
C PRO A 344 12.56 16.77 6.93
N PRO A 345 12.11 15.64 6.34
CA PRO A 345 12.15 14.35 7.03
C PRO A 345 13.60 13.96 7.38
N VAL A 346 13.81 13.40 8.58
CA VAL A 346 15.14 13.07 9.10
C VAL A 346 15.79 11.93 8.30
N ASN A 347 14.98 10.93 7.93
CA ASN A 347 15.38 9.84 7.05
C ASN A 347 14.33 9.67 5.94
N THR A 348 14.76 9.34 4.74
CA THR A 348 13.87 8.92 3.64
C THR A 348 14.31 7.56 3.13
N LEU A 349 13.38 6.60 3.02
CA LEU A 349 13.58 5.28 2.43
C LEU A 349 12.71 5.19 1.17
N VAL A 350 13.33 4.99 0.01
CA VAL A 350 12.63 4.71 -1.25
C VAL A 350 12.59 3.20 -1.52
N CYS A 351 11.45 2.71 -2.02
CA CYS A 351 11.23 1.30 -2.33
C CYS A 351 10.68 1.15 -3.75
N GLY A 352 11.22 0.22 -4.53
CA GLY A 352 10.76 -0.05 -5.90
C GLY A 352 11.22 -1.41 -6.44
N ASP A 353 10.67 -1.80 -7.58
CA ASP A 353 10.99 -3.05 -8.28
C ASP A 353 11.29 -2.85 -9.77
N SER A 354 10.85 -1.74 -10.39
CA SER A 354 10.81 -1.61 -11.86
C SER A 354 11.58 -0.39 -12.39
N GLY A 355 11.76 -0.30 -13.71
CA GLY A 355 12.48 0.80 -14.35
C GLY A 355 11.89 2.20 -14.08
N ASN A 356 10.59 2.30 -13.78
CA ASN A 356 9.96 3.60 -13.45
C ASN A 356 10.31 4.10 -12.03
N ASP A 357 10.91 3.26 -11.18
CA ASP A 357 11.38 3.59 -9.84
C ASP A 357 12.82 4.11 -9.80
N ALA A 358 13.62 3.89 -10.85
CA ALA A 358 15.05 4.21 -10.89
C ALA A 358 15.38 5.68 -10.49
N GLU A 359 14.51 6.63 -10.84
CA GLU A 359 14.67 8.03 -10.46
C GLU A 359 14.54 8.29 -8.94
N LEU A 360 13.81 7.45 -8.20
CA LEU A 360 13.70 7.55 -6.74
C LEU A 360 15.04 7.27 -6.07
N PHE A 361 15.76 6.26 -6.55
CA PHE A 361 17.10 5.87 -6.08
C PHE A 361 18.20 6.88 -6.46
N SER A 362 17.89 7.79 -7.39
CA SER A 362 18.79 8.87 -7.83
C SER A 362 18.71 10.12 -6.94
N ILE A 363 17.76 10.18 -6.00
CA ILE A 363 17.58 11.35 -5.12
C ILE A 363 18.71 11.38 -4.08
N PRO A 364 19.41 12.53 -3.90
CA PRO A 364 20.46 12.64 -2.90
C PRO A 364 19.99 12.30 -1.48
N GLU A 365 20.91 11.70 -0.72
CA GLU A 365 20.77 11.40 0.72
C GLU A 365 19.69 10.38 1.12
N VAL A 366 18.86 9.87 0.21
CA VAL A 366 17.90 8.80 0.53
C VAL A 366 18.59 7.46 0.80
N TYR A 367 17.92 6.61 1.57
CA TYR A 367 18.12 5.16 1.58
C TYR A 367 17.23 4.53 0.51
N GLY A 368 17.68 3.44 -0.10
CA GLY A 368 16.93 2.74 -1.16
C GLY A 368 16.90 1.23 -0.96
N VAL A 369 15.74 0.62 -1.22
CA VAL A 369 15.60 -0.83 -1.34
C VAL A 369 14.96 -1.21 -2.66
N MET A 370 15.70 -2.02 -3.43
CA MET A 370 15.13 -2.84 -4.49
C MET A 370 14.66 -4.14 -3.85
N VAL A 371 13.38 -4.49 -3.99
CA VAL A 371 12.85 -5.75 -3.44
C VAL A 371 13.42 -6.96 -4.22
N SER A 372 13.46 -8.16 -3.62
CA SER A 372 14.13 -9.32 -4.25
C SER A 372 13.52 -9.80 -5.57
N ASN A 373 12.31 -9.33 -5.86
CA ASN A 373 11.58 -9.55 -7.09
C ASN A 373 11.71 -8.39 -8.09
N ALA A 374 12.71 -7.52 -7.94
CA ALA A 374 12.99 -6.44 -8.86
C ALA A 374 13.26 -6.95 -10.28
N GLN A 375 12.78 -6.19 -11.26
CA GLN A 375 12.87 -6.47 -12.67
C GLN A 375 14.29 -6.15 -13.19
N GLU A 376 14.71 -6.84 -14.26
CA GLU A 376 16.06 -6.72 -14.83
C GLU A 376 16.45 -5.27 -15.14
N GLU A 377 15.47 -4.44 -15.53
CA GLU A 377 15.60 -3.02 -15.85
C GLU A 377 16.17 -2.20 -14.67
N LEU A 378 15.63 -2.40 -13.46
CA LEU A 378 16.07 -1.69 -12.25
C LEU A 378 17.41 -2.23 -11.73
N LEU A 379 17.61 -3.56 -11.83
CA LEU A 379 18.87 -4.20 -11.44
C LEU A 379 20.03 -3.78 -12.35
N HIS A 380 19.78 -3.62 -13.65
CA HIS A 380 20.74 -3.08 -14.61
C HIS A 380 21.05 -1.62 -14.33
N TRP A 381 20.01 -0.78 -14.12
CA TRP A 381 20.20 0.61 -13.69
C TRP A 381 21.07 0.72 -12.44
N HIS A 382 20.84 -0.12 -11.43
CA HIS A 382 21.64 -0.12 -10.20
C HIS A 382 23.11 -0.53 -10.47
N ALA A 383 23.34 -1.53 -11.31
CA ALA A 383 24.68 -1.98 -11.66
C ALA A 383 25.52 -0.92 -12.40
N GLU A 384 24.87 -0.01 -13.12
CA GLU A 384 25.50 1.12 -13.83
C GLU A 384 25.63 2.38 -12.97
N ASN A 385 24.58 2.75 -12.21
CA ASN A 385 24.44 4.09 -11.61
C ASN A 385 24.65 4.11 -10.09
N ALA A 386 24.42 2.98 -9.40
CA ALA A 386 24.42 2.91 -7.93
C ALA A 386 25.45 1.91 -7.36
N LYS A 387 26.30 1.33 -8.21
CA LYS A 387 27.29 0.33 -7.82
C LYS A 387 28.26 0.85 -6.75
N GLY A 388 28.15 0.29 -5.54
CA GLY A 388 28.95 0.68 -4.38
C GLY A 388 28.30 1.74 -3.47
N ASN A 389 27.10 2.22 -3.79
CA ASN A 389 26.33 3.09 -2.91
C ASN A 389 25.79 2.28 -1.72
N THR A 390 26.39 2.43 -0.54
CA THR A 390 26.02 1.72 0.69
C THR A 390 24.65 2.13 1.26
N ARG A 391 23.99 3.15 0.71
CA ARG A 391 22.60 3.52 1.04
C ARG A 391 21.56 2.79 0.20
N ILE A 392 21.96 2.01 -0.81
CA ILE A 392 21.04 1.23 -1.65
C ILE A 392 21.34 -0.26 -1.47
N ILE A 393 20.30 -1.06 -1.24
CA ILE A 393 20.39 -2.51 -1.16
C ILE A 393 19.44 -3.19 -2.15
N HIS A 394 19.85 -4.38 -2.60
CA HIS A 394 18.93 -5.39 -3.12
C HIS A 394 18.54 -6.30 -1.95
N ALA A 395 17.26 -6.29 -1.57
CA ALA A 395 16.73 -7.14 -0.51
C ALA A 395 16.78 -8.62 -0.91
N THR A 396 16.82 -9.51 0.09
CA THR A 396 16.56 -10.95 -0.12
C THR A 396 15.06 -11.24 -0.04
N GLU A 397 14.32 -10.41 0.70
CA GLU A 397 12.88 -10.52 0.88
C GLU A 397 12.07 -9.84 -0.24
N ARG A 398 10.90 -10.43 -0.53
CA ARG A 398 9.97 -10.06 -1.60
C ARG A 398 8.96 -9.01 -1.15
N CYS A 399 8.61 -8.08 -2.03
CA CYS A 399 7.62 -7.01 -1.80
C CYS A 399 7.80 -6.32 -0.42
N ALA A 400 6.71 -6.10 0.34
CA ALA A 400 6.72 -5.43 1.65
C ALA A 400 7.66 -6.07 2.70
N ALA A 401 7.99 -7.36 2.59
CA ALA A 401 9.00 -7.97 3.48
C ALA A 401 10.41 -7.43 3.19
N GLY A 402 10.73 -7.08 1.94
CA GLY A 402 11.96 -6.36 1.56
C GLY A 402 12.02 -4.96 2.17
N ILE A 403 10.89 -4.26 2.28
CA ILE A 403 10.80 -2.95 2.95
C ILE A 403 11.10 -3.09 4.44
N ILE A 404 10.52 -4.10 5.11
CA ILE A 404 10.78 -4.41 6.52
C ILE A 404 12.27 -4.78 6.73
N GLN A 405 12.84 -5.58 5.84
CA GLN A 405 14.27 -5.92 5.85
C GLN A 405 15.15 -4.67 5.75
N ALA A 406 14.82 -3.72 4.86
CA ALA A 406 15.57 -2.48 4.68
C ALA A 406 15.52 -1.56 5.91
N ILE A 407 14.37 -1.44 6.57
CA ILE A 407 14.22 -0.71 7.84
C ILE A 407 15.24 -1.24 8.88
N GLY A 408 15.34 -2.56 9.03
CA GLY A 408 16.30 -3.19 9.93
C GLY A 408 17.75 -3.02 9.49
N HIS A 409 18.04 -3.24 8.19
CA HIS A 409 19.39 -3.13 7.62
C HIS A 409 19.99 -1.73 7.81
N PHE A 410 19.23 -0.68 7.48
CA PHE A 410 19.65 0.71 7.62
C PHE A 410 19.45 1.27 9.03
N LYS A 411 18.94 0.48 9.99
CA LYS A 411 18.68 0.86 11.39
C LYS A 411 17.73 2.06 11.53
N LEU A 412 16.67 2.09 10.71
CA LEU A 412 15.68 3.18 10.64
C LEU A 412 14.59 3.09 11.73
N GLY A 413 14.75 2.18 12.69
CA GLY A 413 13.85 1.94 13.84
C GLY A 413 13.54 0.44 14.02
N PRO A 414 12.51 0.10 14.82
CA PRO A 414 12.09 -1.28 15.02
C PRO A 414 11.70 -1.96 13.70
N SER A 415 12.25 -3.14 13.43
CA SER A 415 11.99 -3.90 12.20
C SER A 415 11.34 -5.26 12.42
N LEU A 416 10.92 -5.58 13.66
CA LEU A 416 10.16 -6.79 13.99
C LEU A 416 8.66 -6.48 13.95
N PRO A 417 7.88 -7.01 12.99
CA PRO A 417 6.44 -6.79 12.91
C PRO A 417 5.72 -7.39 14.12
N PRO A 418 4.81 -6.65 14.78
CA PRO A 418 4.01 -7.19 15.89
C PRO A 418 3.23 -8.46 15.54
N ARG A 419 2.88 -8.64 14.26
CA ARG A 419 2.21 -9.86 13.75
C ARG A 419 3.05 -11.14 13.90
N ASP A 420 4.37 -11.03 13.79
CA ASP A 420 5.32 -12.17 13.78
C ASP A 420 5.64 -12.70 15.19
N ILE A 421 5.25 -11.97 16.23
CA ILE A 421 5.50 -12.33 17.62
C ILE A 421 4.59 -13.50 18.02
N ALA A 422 5.18 -14.58 18.54
CA ALA A 422 4.42 -15.75 19.00
C ALA A 422 3.64 -15.47 20.29
N ASP A 423 4.31 -14.96 21.34
CA ASP A 423 3.69 -14.56 22.60
C ASP A 423 3.72 -13.04 22.80
N PHE A 424 2.54 -12.46 23.02
CA PHE A 424 2.34 -11.04 23.30
C PHE A 424 2.89 -10.59 24.68
N SER A 425 3.35 -11.53 25.52
CA SER A 425 4.03 -11.26 26.80
C SER A 425 5.50 -10.85 26.64
N ASP A 426 6.18 -11.33 25.59
CA ASP A 426 7.63 -11.11 25.35
C ASP A 426 7.96 -9.69 24.85
N TYR A 427 6.96 -8.92 24.42
CA TYR A 427 7.21 -7.65 23.74
C TYR A 427 7.45 -6.48 24.70
N LYS A 428 8.72 -6.15 24.93
CA LYS A 428 9.16 -4.93 25.60
C LYS A 428 9.54 -3.86 24.56
N LEU A 429 8.85 -2.72 24.59
CA LEU A 429 9.17 -1.56 23.75
C LEU A 429 9.84 -0.46 24.59
N GLU A 430 10.88 0.18 24.04
CA GLU A 430 11.62 1.26 24.73
C GLU A 430 10.80 2.56 24.85
N ASN A 431 9.79 2.76 23.98
CA ASN A 431 8.92 3.93 23.99
C ASN A 431 7.45 3.54 23.71
N PRO A 432 6.74 2.95 24.69
CA PRO A 432 5.39 2.44 24.50
C PRO A 432 4.39 3.58 24.24
N ASN A 433 3.65 3.50 23.12
CA ASN A 433 2.62 4.47 22.74
C ASN A 433 1.22 3.79 22.70
N PRO A 434 0.11 4.53 22.88
CA PRO A 434 -1.24 3.94 22.94
C PRO A 434 -1.69 3.23 21.65
N GLY A 435 -1.13 3.62 20.50
CA GLY A 435 -1.38 2.96 19.22
C GLY A 435 -0.75 1.58 19.13
N HIS A 436 0.37 1.36 19.84
CA HIS A 436 0.97 0.03 19.96
C HIS A 436 0.01 -0.97 20.62
N GLU A 437 -0.59 -0.60 21.77
CA GLU A 437 -1.55 -1.46 22.47
C GLU A 437 -2.80 -1.75 21.65
N LEU A 438 -3.26 -0.76 20.88
CA LEU A 438 -4.37 -0.94 19.94
C LEU A 438 -4.05 -2.01 18.88
N VAL A 439 -2.88 -1.93 18.25
CA VAL A 439 -2.42 -2.93 17.26
C VAL A 439 -2.25 -4.30 17.92
N LYS A 440 -1.63 -4.34 19.11
CA LYS A 440 -1.42 -5.56 19.90
C LYS A 440 -2.74 -6.26 20.22
N PHE A 441 -3.75 -5.51 20.67
CA PHE A 441 -5.08 -6.03 20.95
C PHE A 441 -5.72 -6.68 19.70
N PHE A 442 -5.73 -5.98 18.56
CA PHE A 442 -6.41 -6.52 17.36
C PHE A 442 -5.66 -7.70 16.73
N LEU A 443 -4.34 -7.79 16.91
CA LEU A 443 -3.57 -8.99 16.54
C LEU A 443 -3.84 -10.17 17.48
N PHE A 444 -3.96 -9.93 18.79
CA PHE A 444 -4.41 -10.97 19.73
C PHE A 444 -5.81 -11.48 19.33
N TYR A 445 -6.74 -10.57 19.06
CA TYR A 445 -8.09 -10.89 18.62
C TYR A 445 -8.13 -11.70 17.31
N GLU A 446 -7.31 -11.37 16.31
CA GLU A 446 -7.15 -12.20 15.11
C GLU A 446 -6.71 -13.63 15.46
N LYS A 447 -5.62 -13.76 16.22
CA LYS A 447 -5.05 -15.07 16.59
C LYS A 447 -6.00 -15.90 17.47
N TRP A 448 -6.72 -15.25 18.37
CA TRP A 448 -7.71 -15.86 19.26
C TRP A 448 -8.87 -16.48 18.46
N ARG A 449 -9.47 -15.72 17.53
CA ARG A 449 -10.52 -16.25 16.63
C ARG A 449 -10.01 -17.34 15.69
N ARG A 450 -8.72 -17.33 15.35
CA ARG A 450 -8.08 -18.36 14.51
C ARG A 450 -7.58 -19.59 15.28
N ALA A 451 -7.64 -19.60 16.63
CA ALA A 451 -7.01 -20.59 17.50
C ALA A 451 -5.50 -20.75 17.25
N GLU A 452 -4.81 -19.63 17.02
CA GLU A 452 -3.35 -19.53 16.84
C GLU A 452 -2.60 -19.15 18.14
N VAL A 453 -3.35 -18.93 19.23
CA VAL A 453 -2.86 -18.81 20.62
C VAL A 453 -3.58 -19.82 21.50
N GLU A 454 -2.98 -20.21 22.63
CA GLU A 454 -3.61 -21.14 23.57
C GLU A 454 -4.92 -20.59 24.15
N ASN A 455 -5.95 -21.45 24.28
CA ASN A 455 -7.21 -21.15 24.95
C ASN A 455 -7.03 -21.07 26.48
N SER A 456 -6.31 -20.06 26.94
CA SER A 456 -5.97 -19.86 28.34
C SER A 456 -6.72 -18.66 28.92
N GLU A 457 -7.42 -18.87 30.04
CA GLU A 457 -8.04 -17.79 30.83
C GLU A 457 -7.02 -16.76 31.33
N ILE A 458 -5.71 -17.08 31.34
CA ILE A 458 -4.64 -16.13 31.68
C ILE A 458 -4.65 -14.94 30.70
N TYR A 459 -4.86 -15.17 29.40
CA TYR A 459 -4.93 -14.08 28.43
C TYR A 459 -6.17 -13.19 28.66
N LEU A 460 -7.33 -13.79 28.90
CA LEU A 460 -8.57 -13.05 29.18
C LEU A 460 -8.51 -12.30 30.51
N ALA A 461 -7.83 -12.85 31.52
CA ALA A 461 -7.56 -12.19 32.80
C ALA A 461 -6.59 -11.01 32.64
N SER A 462 -5.54 -11.16 31.82
CA SER A 462 -4.60 -10.09 31.49
C SER A 462 -5.29 -8.90 30.81
N LEU A 463 -6.09 -9.17 29.77
CA LEU A 463 -6.86 -8.13 29.08
C LEU A 463 -7.83 -7.39 30.01
N LYS A 464 -8.46 -8.08 30.97
CA LYS A 464 -9.30 -7.45 31.99
C LYS A 464 -8.50 -6.58 32.96
N ALA A 465 -7.28 -6.99 33.33
CA ALA A 465 -6.39 -6.19 34.18
C ALA A 465 -5.83 -4.93 33.48
N ASP A 466 -5.90 -4.89 32.15
CA ASP A 466 -5.64 -3.70 31.33
C ASP A 466 -6.91 -2.88 31.05
N CYS A 467 -8.08 -3.26 31.56
CA CYS A 467 -9.31 -2.48 31.47
C CYS A 467 -9.64 -1.77 32.78
N SER A 468 -10.24 -0.58 32.70
CA SER A 468 -10.85 0.07 33.84
C SER A 468 -12.05 -0.76 34.34
N PRO A 469 -12.24 -0.95 35.66
CA PRO A 469 -13.41 -1.66 36.20
C PRO A 469 -14.75 -1.04 35.79
N SER A 470 -14.79 0.27 35.55
CA SER A 470 -15.96 1.01 35.06
C SER A 470 -15.89 1.31 33.56
N GLY A 471 -15.03 0.61 32.82
CA GLY A 471 -14.79 0.90 31.42
C GLY A 471 -15.91 0.39 30.52
N THR A 472 -16.18 1.11 29.42
CA THR A 472 -17.31 0.81 28.53
C THR A 472 -16.91 0.60 27.07
N PHE A 473 -17.58 -0.34 26.40
CA PHE A 473 -17.52 -0.56 24.95
C PHE A 473 -18.88 -0.21 24.34
N VAL A 474 -18.89 0.72 23.39
CA VAL A 474 -20.05 1.01 22.55
C VAL A 474 -19.88 0.27 21.24
N HIS A 475 -20.69 -0.77 21.06
CA HIS A 475 -20.74 -1.61 19.86
C HIS A 475 -21.26 -0.80 18.64
N PRO A 476 -20.87 -1.13 17.39
CA PRO A 476 -21.38 -0.47 16.17
C PRO A 476 -22.90 -0.41 16.02
N SER A 477 -23.66 -1.29 16.68
CA SER A 477 -25.13 -1.27 16.74
C SER A 477 -25.70 -0.21 17.71
N GLY A 478 -24.84 0.50 18.46
CA GLY A 478 -25.21 1.48 19.48
C GLY A 478 -25.43 0.90 20.88
N VAL A 479 -25.33 -0.42 21.06
CA VAL A 479 -25.44 -1.06 22.39
C VAL A 479 -24.15 -0.82 23.20
N GLU A 480 -24.30 -0.43 24.47
CA GLU A 480 -23.19 -0.24 25.40
C GLU A 480 -23.03 -1.45 26.33
N HIS A 481 -21.81 -1.95 26.42
CA HIS A 481 -21.39 -3.08 27.26
C HIS A 481 -20.24 -2.63 28.18
N SER A 482 -19.97 -3.37 29.27
CA SER A 482 -18.69 -3.17 29.98
C SER A 482 -17.52 -3.75 29.16
N LEU A 483 -16.31 -3.21 29.33
CA LEU A 483 -15.10 -3.81 28.74
C LEU A 483 -14.92 -5.26 29.21
N SER A 484 -15.22 -5.54 30.48
CA SER A 484 -15.13 -6.88 31.08
C SER A 484 -16.07 -7.89 30.39
N ASP A 485 -17.33 -7.49 30.13
CA ASP A 485 -18.30 -8.35 29.44
C ASP A 485 -17.94 -8.56 27.98
N SER A 486 -17.38 -7.53 27.34
CA SER A 486 -16.88 -7.61 25.97
C SER A 486 -15.70 -8.59 25.85
N ILE A 487 -14.79 -8.60 26.83
CA ILE A 487 -13.70 -9.58 26.92
C ILE A 487 -14.23 -10.97 27.28
N ASN A 488 -15.25 -11.07 28.15
CA ASN A 488 -15.92 -12.35 28.43
C ASN A 488 -16.55 -12.96 27.16
N ALA A 489 -17.13 -12.13 26.30
CA ALA A 489 -17.73 -12.56 25.03
C ALA A 489 -16.69 -13.15 24.06
N LEU A 490 -15.41 -12.75 24.12
CA LEU A 490 -14.34 -13.36 23.31
C LEU A 490 -14.19 -14.86 23.54
N ARG A 491 -14.54 -15.39 24.72
CA ARG A 491 -14.56 -16.84 24.98
C ARG A 491 -15.44 -17.59 23.98
N ASN A 492 -16.54 -16.99 23.55
CA ASN A 492 -17.50 -17.60 22.62
C ASN A 492 -17.02 -17.60 21.16
N CYS A 493 -16.00 -16.80 20.82
CA CYS A 493 -15.42 -16.73 19.47
C CYS A 493 -14.01 -17.36 19.38
N TYR A 494 -13.51 -18.04 20.41
CA TYR A 494 -12.23 -18.76 20.29
C TYR A 494 -12.31 -19.81 19.17
N GLY A 495 -11.39 -19.77 18.22
CA GLY A 495 -11.32 -20.72 17.11
C GLY A 495 -12.47 -20.67 16.10
N ASP A 496 -13.42 -19.73 16.19
CA ASP A 496 -14.57 -19.64 15.27
C ASP A 496 -14.17 -19.32 13.81
N LYS A 497 -12.94 -18.82 13.61
CA LYS A 497 -12.29 -18.58 12.33
C LYS A 497 -11.09 -19.52 12.07
N GLN A 498 -10.88 -20.57 12.89
CA GLN A 498 -9.83 -21.56 12.66
C GLN A 498 -9.99 -22.19 11.26
N GLY A 499 -8.88 -22.29 10.51
CA GLY A 499 -8.88 -22.81 9.15
C GLY A 499 -9.63 -21.95 8.11
N LYS A 500 -9.97 -20.69 8.42
CA LYS A 500 -10.58 -19.73 7.48
C LYS A 500 -9.57 -18.62 7.11
N GLN A 501 -9.81 -17.97 5.98
CA GLN A 501 -9.07 -16.76 5.58
C GLN A 501 -9.64 -15.57 6.36
N PHE A 502 -9.30 -15.49 7.66
CA PHE A 502 -9.67 -14.39 8.54
C PHE A 502 -8.45 -13.52 8.85
N ARG A 503 -8.55 -12.22 8.60
CA ARG A 503 -7.50 -11.22 8.85
C ARG A 503 -8.10 -9.97 9.49
N VAL A 504 -7.39 -9.39 10.43
CA VAL A 504 -7.74 -8.13 11.10
C VAL A 504 -6.56 -7.18 10.98
N TRP A 505 -6.84 -5.91 10.70
CA TRP A 505 -5.86 -4.84 10.81
C TRP A 505 -6.51 -3.54 11.23
N VAL A 506 -5.69 -2.63 11.74
CA VAL A 506 -6.06 -1.23 11.93
C VAL A 506 -5.39 -0.37 10.88
N ASP A 507 -5.99 0.78 10.58
CA ASP A 507 -5.48 1.81 9.69
C ASP A 507 -5.67 3.19 10.33
N GLY A 508 -4.79 4.13 10.03
CA GLY A 508 -4.93 5.53 10.42
C GLY A 508 -4.86 5.79 11.93
N VAL A 509 -4.13 4.98 12.69
CA VAL A 509 -4.03 5.08 14.15
C VAL A 509 -3.43 6.43 14.54
N LEU A 510 -4.21 7.23 15.29
CA LEU A 510 -3.85 8.58 15.72
C LEU A 510 -4.15 8.73 17.22
N ALA A 511 -3.09 8.72 18.04
CA ALA A 511 -3.18 9.02 19.46
C ALA A 511 -3.02 10.53 19.69
N THR A 512 -3.93 11.14 20.43
CA THR A 512 -3.90 12.56 20.81
C THR A 512 -4.07 12.69 22.32
N HIS A 513 -3.21 13.46 22.99
CA HIS A 513 -3.38 13.76 24.41
C HIS A 513 -4.69 14.51 24.66
N VAL A 514 -5.46 14.06 25.66
CA VAL A 514 -6.68 14.73 26.15
C VAL A 514 -6.64 15.00 27.66
N GLY A 515 -5.62 14.50 28.36
CA GLY A 515 -5.31 14.77 29.75
C GLY A 515 -3.84 14.44 30.04
N SER A 516 -3.40 14.66 31.28
CA SER A 516 -1.99 14.47 31.70
C SER A 516 -1.44 13.08 31.35
N ASN A 517 -2.23 12.03 31.63
CA ASN A 517 -1.89 10.64 31.35
C ASN A 517 -2.84 9.97 30.34
N THR A 518 -3.78 10.73 29.75
CA THR A 518 -4.92 10.17 29.00
C THR A 518 -4.89 10.57 27.54
N TRP A 519 -5.15 9.58 26.68
CA TRP A 519 -5.11 9.67 25.24
C TRP A 519 -6.46 9.33 24.63
N LEU A 520 -6.85 10.08 23.60
CA LEU A 520 -7.87 9.69 22.64
C LEU A 520 -7.17 9.11 21.42
N VAL A 521 -7.36 7.82 21.17
CA VAL A 521 -6.85 7.10 20.00
C VAL A 521 -7.97 6.96 18.98
N LYS A 522 -7.80 7.50 17.78
CA LYS A 522 -8.69 7.29 16.63
C LYS A 522 -8.07 6.25 15.71
N PHE A 523 -8.89 5.40 15.10
CA PHE A 523 -8.44 4.34 14.20
C PHE A 523 -9.58 3.86 13.31
N ASP A 524 -9.26 3.23 12.20
CA ASP A 524 -10.20 2.41 11.43
C ASP A 524 -9.87 0.93 11.66
N LYS A 525 -10.82 0.12 12.13
CA LYS A 525 -10.69 -1.34 12.26
C LYS A 525 -11.26 -2.01 11.02
N TRP A 526 -10.52 -2.95 10.46
CA TRP A 526 -10.91 -3.75 9.31
C TRP A 526 -10.87 -5.24 9.64
N GLU A 527 -11.90 -5.97 9.20
CA GLU A 527 -11.89 -7.43 9.17
C GLU A 527 -12.12 -7.92 7.74
N LEU A 528 -11.35 -8.92 7.31
CA LEU A 528 -11.55 -9.68 6.08
C LEU A 528 -11.84 -11.13 6.45
N SER A 529 -12.92 -11.70 5.92
CA SER A 529 -13.38 -13.06 6.21
C SER A 529 -13.77 -13.77 4.92
N GLY A 530 -12.83 -14.53 4.35
CA GLY A 530 -13.05 -15.42 3.20
C GLY A 530 -13.42 -16.85 3.62
N ARG A 531 -14.14 -17.57 2.74
CA ARG A 531 -14.27 -19.04 2.83
C ARG A 531 -13.01 -19.68 2.26
N THR A 532 -12.40 -20.59 3.02
CA THR A 532 -11.30 -21.43 2.51
C THR A 532 -11.76 -22.23 1.29
N GLN A 533 -10.84 -22.44 0.35
CA GLN A 533 -11.08 -22.96 -1.01
C GLN A 533 -12.13 -24.07 -1.08
N CYS A 534 -13.20 -23.83 -1.86
CA CYS A 534 -13.84 -24.93 -2.57
C CYS A 534 -12.84 -25.39 -3.63
N THR A 535 -12.31 -26.61 -3.50
CA THR A 535 -11.33 -27.18 -4.44
C THR A 535 -11.85 -27.09 -5.87
N ARG A 536 -11.07 -26.46 -6.75
CA ARG A 536 -11.35 -26.43 -8.18
C ARG A 536 -10.12 -26.72 -9.02
N LEU A 537 -10.39 -27.45 -10.11
CA LEU A 537 -9.39 -27.89 -11.07
C LEU A 537 -8.67 -26.67 -11.68
N PRO A 538 -7.36 -26.81 -11.97
CA PRO A 538 -6.58 -25.74 -12.58
C PRO A 538 -7.08 -25.43 -13.99
N LEU A 539 -7.32 -24.15 -14.26
CA LEU A 539 -7.51 -23.62 -15.61
C LEU A 539 -6.14 -23.32 -16.22
N TYR A 540 -5.75 -24.06 -17.25
CA TYR A 540 -4.59 -23.75 -18.08
C TYR A 540 -5.00 -22.95 -19.31
N ALA A 541 -4.30 -21.86 -19.61
CA ALA A 541 -4.49 -21.09 -20.83
C ALA A 541 -3.82 -21.78 -22.03
N GLY A 542 -4.63 -22.29 -22.97
CA GLY A 542 -4.14 -22.74 -24.27
C GLY A 542 -3.83 -21.55 -25.18
N SER A 543 -2.74 -21.61 -25.95
CA SER A 543 -2.36 -20.54 -26.86
C SER A 543 -3.20 -20.57 -28.14
N GLY A 544 -3.80 -19.42 -28.49
CA GLY A 544 -4.48 -19.22 -29.77
C GLY A 544 -5.82 -18.50 -29.68
N ARG A 545 -5.83 -17.23 -30.11
CA ARG A 545 -7.03 -16.41 -30.42
C ARG A 545 -8.06 -16.26 -29.29
N GLY A 546 -7.78 -15.37 -28.34
CA GLY A 546 -8.74 -14.33 -27.89
C GLY A 546 -10.03 -14.72 -27.17
N GLU A 547 -10.34 -16.00 -26.96
CA GLU A 547 -11.50 -16.45 -26.17
C GLU A 547 -11.06 -17.28 -24.96
N CYS A 548 -11.37 -16.81 -23.75
CA CYS A 548 -11.21 -17.60 -22.53
C CYS A 548 -12.27 -18.71 -22.47
N ARG A 549 -11.90 -19.94 -22.83
CA ARG A 549 -12.74 -21.12 -22.60
C ARG A 549 -12.43 -21.77 -21.26
N LEU A 550 -13.48 -22.07 -20.50
CA LEU A 550 -13.41 -22.95 -19.33
C LEU A 550 -13.05 -24.36 -19.80
N ALA A 551 -11.93 -24.90 -19.32
CA ALA A 551 -11.59 -26.30 -19.54
C ALA A 551 -12.53 -27.18 -18.69
N LEU A 552 -13.52 -27.79 -19.34
CA LEU A 552 -14.46 -28.70 -18.71
C LEU A 552 -13.88 -30.13 -18.70
N PRO A 553 -14.22 -30.98 -17.71
CA PRO A 553 -13.83 -32.38 -17.73
C PRO A 553 -14.30 -33.09 -19.02
N PRO A 554 -13.57 -34.09 -19.56
CA PRO A 554 -13.88 -34.70 -20.87
C PRO A 554 -15.28 -35.33 -21.02
N PHE A 555 -16.00 -35.57 -19.92
CA PHE A 555 -17.39 -36.02 -19.96
C PHE A 555 -18.40 -34.87 -20.18
N MET A 556 -18.07 -33.65 -19.75
CA MET A 556 -18.91 -32.46 -19.91
C MET A 556 -18.81 -31.85 -21.31
N GLU A 557 -17.65 -31.94 -21.98
CA GLU A 557 -17.51 -31.50 -23.38
C GLU A 557 -18.48 -32.24 -24.32
N ARG A 558 -18.85 -33.49 -23.99
CA ARG A 558 -19.83 -34.29 -24.74
C ARG A 558 -21.29 -33.86 -24.50
N LEU A 559 -21.57 -33.13 -23.42
CA LEU A 559 -22.91 -32.66 -23.04
C LEU A 559 -23.17 -31.20 -23.47
N LEU A 560 -22.12 -30.44 -23.77
CA LEU A 560 -22.23 -29.05 -24.23
C LEU A 560 -23.19 -28.85 -25.43
N PRO A 561 -23.21 -29.71 -26.46
CA PRO A 561 -24.12 -29.55 -27.61
C PRO A 561 -25.60 -29.83 -27.29
N SER A 562 -25.93 -30.42 -26.14
CA SER A 562 -27.28 -30.85 -25.77
C SER A 562 -27.88 -30.09 -24.59
N LEU A 563 -27.24 -29.00 -24.14
CA LEU A 563 -27.72 -28.16 -23.04
C LEU A 563 -28.30 -26.86 -23.56
N GLU A 564 -29.52 -26.52 -23.15
CA GLU A 564 -30.12 -25.23 -23.50
C GLU A 564 -29.31 -24.04 -22.94
N PRO A 565 -29.32 -22.86 -23.62
CA PRO A 565 -28.55 -21.69 -23.21
C PRO A 565 -28.84 -21.19 -21.79
N GLU A 566 -30.08 -21.38 -21.30
CA GLU A 566 -30.45 -21.01 -19.92
C GLU A 566 -29.80 -21.92 -18.88
N THR A 567 -29.71 -23.22 -19.18
CA THR A 567 -28.99 -24.20 -18.34
C THR A 567 -27.51 -23.85 -18.30
N TYR A 568 -26.89 -23.50 -19.43
CA TYR A 568 -25.50 -23.02 -19.45
C TYR A 568 -25.31 -21.74 -18.62
N ARG A 569 -26.22 -20.76 -18.68
CA ARG A 569 -26.17 -19.55 -17.81
C ARG A 569 -26.36 -19.88 -16.34
N SER A 570 -27.25 -20.80 -15.99
CA SER A 570 -27.49 -21.24 -14.62
C SER A 570 -26.26 -21.96 -14.05
N TRP A 571 -25.65 -22.85 -14.84
CA TRP A 571 -24.40 -23.52 -14.50
C TRP A 571 -23.23 -22.54 -14.44
N ALA A 572 -23.10 -21.59 -15.36
CA ALA A 572 -22.08 -20.54 -15.29
C ALA A 572 -22.23 -19.68 -14.03
N LYS A 573 -23.47 -19.42 -13.55
CA LYS A 573 -23.70 -18.78 -12.23
C LYS A 573 -23.30 -19.68 -11.05
N ALA A 574 -23.61 -20.98 -11.11
CA ALA A 574 -23.15 -21.96 -10.10
C ALA A 574 -21.62 -22.20 -10.14
N LEU A 575 -20.99 -21.98 -11.29
CA LEU A 575 -19.54 -21.94 -11.46
C LEU A 575 -18.95 -20.56 -11.09
N ALA A 576 -19.71 -19.47 -11.15
CA ALA A 576 -19.31 -18.15 -10.67
C ALA A 576 -19.59 -17.91 -9.18
N ILE A 577 -19.74 -18.96 -8.37
CA ILE A 577 -19.58 -18.87 -6.91
C ILE A 577 -18.09 -18.67 -6.62
N ALA A 578 -17.63 -17.44 -6.81
CA ALA A 578 -16.41 -16.95 -6.18
C ALA A 578 -16.57 -17.12 -4.66
N PRO A 579 -15.50 -17.40 -3.90
CA PRO A 579 -15.55 -17.27 -2.45
C PRO A 579 -16.03 -15.85 -2.14
N SER A 580 -17.15 -15.73 -1.41
CA SER A 580 -17.64 -14.44 -0.95
C SER A 580 -16.70 -13.96 0.14
N GLU A 581 -15.65 -13.23 -0.24
CA GLU A 581 -14.85 -12.45 0.70
C GLU A 581 -15.74 -11.37 1.30
N GLU A 582 -16.02 -11.50 2.59
CA GLU A 582 -16.75 -10.49 3.34
C GLU A 582 -15.74 -9.57 4.01
N ARG A 583 -15.77 -8.28 3.64
CA ARG A 583 -14.91 -7.24 4.20
C ARG A 583 -15.79 -6.30 5.02
N TYR A 584 -15.46 -6.17 6.30
CA TYR A 584 -16.17 -5.39 7.30
C TYR A 584 -15.26 -4.29 7.84
N ALA A 585 -15.82 -3.15 8.24
CA ALA A 585 -15.02 -2.02 8.70
C ALA A 585 -15.78 -1.13 9.69
N THR A 586 -15.09 -0.66 10.73
CA THR A 586 -15.61 0.33 11.67
C THR A 586 -14.64 1.49 11.86
N LYS A 587 -15.19 2.67 12.14
CA LYS A 587 -14.45 3.79 12.73
C LYS A 587 -14.41 3.59 14.23
N GLY A 588 -13.22 3.58 14.80
CA GLY A 588 -12.97 3.39 16.22
C GLY A 588 -12.45 4.64 16.92
N THR A 589 -12.88 4.80 18.16
CA THR A 589 -12.26 5.72 19.13
C THR A 589 -12.03 4.97 20.44
N ALA A 590 -10.83 5.07 21.00
CA ALA A 590 -10.48 4.50 22.29
C ALA A 590 -9.93 5.60 23.21
N VAL A 591 -10.37 5.61 24.47
CA VAL A 591 -9.79 6.41 25.55
C VAL A 591 -8.90 5.50 26.37
N ILE A 592 -7.61 5.78 26.38
CA ILE A 592 -6.57 4.96 27.02
C ILE A 592 -5.74 5.85 27.95
N SER A 593 -5.55 5.43 29.20
CA SER A 593 -4.66 6.09 30.16
C SER A 593 -3.36 5.32 30.31
N SER A 594 -2.23 6.00 30.46
CA SER A 594 -1.00 5.37 30.94
C SER A 594 -1.09 5.04 32.43
N LYS A 595 -0.50 3.91 32.82
CA LYS A 595 -0.26 3.46 34.22
C LYS A 595 1.22 3.13 34.38
N ILE A 596 1.81 3.48 35.52
CA ILE A 596 3.17 3.02 35.85
C ILE A 596 3.06 1.58 36.35
N ILE A 597 3.75 0.65 35.68
CA ILE A 597 3.73 -0.80 36.01
C ILE A 597 5.02 -1.27 36.69
N GLY A 598 6.03 -0.40 36.80
CA GLY A 598 7.22 -0.65 37.61
C GLY A 598 8.40 0.26 37.25
N PHE A 599 9.53 0.04 37.91
CA PHE A 599 10.82 0.63 37.55
C PHE A 599 11.75 -0.49 37.07
N GLN A 600 12.38 -0.34 35.91
CA GLN A 600 13.38 -1.27 35.39
C GLN A 600 14.66 -0.49 35.05
N GLY A 601 15.72 -0.72 35.82
CA GLY A 601 16.96 0.07 35.72
C GLY A 601 16.71 1.55 36.03
N SER A 602 17.17 2.44 35.15
CA SER A 602 16.94 3.88 35.21
C SER A 602 15.61 4.34 34.57
N GLY A 603 14.78 3.42 34.06
CA GLY A 603 13.55 3.73 33.33
C GLY A 603 12.26 3.40 34.10
N VAL A 604 11.21 4.18 33.83
CA VAL A 604 9.84 3.88 34.26
C VAL A 604 9.19 2.97 33.23
N SER A 605 8.70 1.80 33.66
CA SER A 605 7.90 0.93 32.82
C SER A 605 6.45 1.43 32.81
N VAL A 606 5.94 1.76 31.62
CA VAL A 606 4.60 2.29 31.40
C VAL A 606 3.75 1.21 30.73
N GLY A 607 2.63 0.87 31.35
CA GLY A 607 1.55 0.11 30.74
C GLY A 607 0.35 1.02 30.47
N PHE A 608 -0.74 0.44 30.00
CA PHE A 608 -1.93 1.21 29.64
C PHE A 608 -3.21 0.66 30.27
N THR A 609 -4.25 1.48 30.33
CA THR A 609 -5.57 1.13 30.84
C THR A 609 -6.63 1.65 29.91
N TRP A 610 -7.41 0.73 29.35
CA TRP A 610 -8.54 1.01 28.47
C TRP A 610 -9.71 1.52 29.32
N ILE A 611 -10.20 2.71 29.01
CA ILE A 611 -11.29 3.37 29.75
C ILE A 611 -12.59 3.30 28.95
N ARG A 612 -12.52 3.59 27.65
CA ARG A 612 -13.69 3.54 26.76
C ARG A 612 -13.28 3.14 25.37
N VAL A 613 -14.07 2.30 24.71
CA VAL A 613 -13.98 2.08 23.27
C VAL A 613 -15.35 2.35 22.66
N HIS A 614 -15.40 3.00 21.51
CA HIS A 614 -16.62 3.22 20.74
C HIS A 614 -16.29 2.98 19.27
N GLN A 615 -17.05 2.08 18.65
CA GLN A 615 -16.99 1.81 17.22
C GLN A 615 -18.29 2.18 16.53
N THR A 616 -18.20 2.56 15.26
CA THR A 616 -19.35 2.82 14.38
C THR A 616 -19.07 2.21 13.01
N TRP A 617 -20.07 1.54 12.42
CA TRP A 617 -19.91 0.93 11.09
C TRP A 617 -19.48 1.96 10.02
N TYR A 618 -18.58 1.55 9.12
CA TYR A 618 -18.40 2.23 7.85
C TYR A 618 -19.60 1.93 6.95
N LYS A 619 -20.15 2.98 6.33
CA LYS A 619 -21.29 2.87 5.41
C LYS A 619 -20.96 1.93 4.25
N GLY A 620 -21.74 0.87 4.08
CA GLY A 620 -21.54 -0.17 3.05
C GLY A 620 -20.55 -1.27 3.45
N TYR A 621 -20.08 -1.29 4.70
CA TYR A 621 -19.19 -2.30 5.28
C TYR A 621 -19.74 -2.86 6.60
N GLU A 622 -21.06 -2.77 6.79
CA GLU A 622 -21.81 -3.30 7.94
C GLU A 622 -21.79 -4.84 7.97
N ALA A 623 -21.81 -5.43 9.17
CA ALA A 623 -22.12 -6.85 9.32
C ALA A 623 -23.57 -7.15 8.91
N LYS A 624 -23.80 -8.31 8.27
CA LYS A 624 -25.16 -8.83 8.05
C LYS A 624 -25.81 -9.35 9.34
N ASP A 625 -24.96 -9.75 10.28
CA ASP A 625 -25.32 -10.28 11.59
C ASP A 625 -24.29 -9.75 12.60
N ASP A 626 -24.72 -8.76 13.39
CA ASP A 626 -23.91 -8.11 14.43
C ASP A 626 -23.41 -9.10 15.50
N SER A 627 -24.03 -10.28 15.68
CA SER A 627 -23.59 -11.29 16.65
C SER A 627 -22.20 -11.89 16.33
N THR A 628 -21.70 -11.68 15.11
CA THR A 628 -20.39 -12.15 14.66
C THR A 628 -19.28 -11.11 14.80
N TRP A 629 -19.63 -9.87 15.14
CA TRP A 629 -18.72 -8.78 15.44
C TRP A 629 -18.44 -8.72 16.94
N PHE A 630 -17.17 -8.61 17.28
CA PHE A 630 -16.71 -8.44 18.64
C PHE A 630 -15.78 -7.22 18.69
N PHE A 631 -15.36 -6.88 19.91
CA PHE A 631 -14.55 -5.72 20.29
C PHE A 631 -13.56 -5.21 19.23
#